data_AF-A0A968Y0D7-F1
#
_entry.id   AF-A0A968Y0D7-F1
#
_cell.length_a   1.000
_cell.length_b   1.000
_cell.length_c   1.000
_cell.angle_alpha   90.00
_cell.angle_beta   90.00
_cell.angle_gamma   90.00
#
_symmetry.space_group_name_H-M   'P 1'
#
loop_
_entity.id
_entity.type
_entity.pdbx_description
1 polymer ?
#
loop_
_entity_poly.entity_id
_entity_poly.type
_entity_poly.pdbx_seq_one_letter_code
_entity_poly.pdbx_strand_id
1 'polypeptide(L)' 'MIARRCRINNNGSEAIAVYKDSIATVENCDLTGNSGGAWQIVDNGYVRAKGNQE' A
#
# COMPACT_ATOMS: atom_id res chain seq x y z
N MET A 1 8.73 2.40 5.18
CA MET A 1 7.48 2.75 5.91
C MET A 1 6.89 1.51 6.56
N ILE A 2 6.22 1.65 7.72
CA ILE A 2 5.43 0.56 8.34
C ILE A 2 4.00 1.06 8.56
N ALA A 3 3.01 0.33 8.05
CA ALA A 3 1.59 0.55 8.34
C ALA A 3 0.96 -0.74 8.86
N ARG A 4 0.19 -0.63 9.95
CA ARG A 4 -0.41 -1.80 10.61
C ARG A 4 -1.80 -1.47 11.12
N ARG A 5 -2.80 -2.29 10.78
CA ARG A 5 -4.19 -2.10 11.22
C ARG A 5 -4.73 -0.70 10.91
N CYS A 6 -4.39 -0.18 9.74
CA CYS A 6 -4.82 1.13 9.27
C CYS A 6 -5.94 0.99 8.25
N ARG A 7 -6.69 2.08 8.05
CA ARG A 7 -7.64 2.24 6.95
C ARG A 7 -7.12 3.35 6.05
N ILE A 8 -6.69 3.00 4.84
CA ILE A 8 -6.20 3.91 3.81
C ILE A 8 -7.03 3.62 2.56
N ASN A 9 -8.26 4.12 2.53
CA ASN A 9 -9.26 3.74 1.55
C ASN A 9 -9.96 4.96 0.95
N ASN A 10 -10.65 4.75 -0.18
CA ASN A 10 -11.47 5.76 -0.85
C ASN A 10 -10.71 7.05 -1.25
N ASN A 11 -9.43 6.94 -1.59
CA ASN A 11 -8.65 8.07 -2.09
C ASN A 11 -8.68 8.15 -3.63
N GLY A 12 -8.38 9.34 -4.15
CA GLY A 12 -8.28 9.59 -5.60
C GLY A 12 -6.97 9.12 -6.26
N SER A 13 -6.14 8.35 -5.55
CA SER A 13 -4.90 7.75 -6.05
C SER A 13 -4.76 6.34 -5.46
N GLU A 14 -3.55 5.80 -5.41
CA GLU A 14 -3.20 4.54 -4.76
C GLU A 14 -3.15 4.68 -3.24
N ALA A 15 -3.33 3.57 -2.51
CA ALA A 15 -3.23 3.61 -1.05
C ALA A 15 -1.78 3.85 -0.58
N ILE A 16 -0.82 3.15 -1.18
CA ILE A 16 0.61 3.24 -0.83
C ILE A 16 1.44 3.27 -2.12
N ALA A 17 2.25 4.32 -2.27
CA ALA A 17 3.28 4.40 -3.30
C ALA A 17 4.66 4.05 -2.72
N VAL A 18 5.31 3.04 -3.29
CA VAL A 18 6.67 2.61 -2.98
C VAL A 18 7.57 2.92 -4.17
N TYR A 19 8.40 3.94 -4.01
CA TYR A 19 9.33 4.39 -5.03
C TYR A 19 10.64 3.59 -5.03
N LYS A 20 11.52 3.97 -5.95
CA LYS A 20 12.75 3.26 -6.29
C LYS A 20 13.53 2.75 -5.08
N ASP A 21 13.92 1.47 -5.15
CA ASP A 21 14.74 0.74 -4.16
C ASP A 21 14.23 0.87 -2.70
N SER A 22 12.95 1.21 -2.51
CA SER A 22 12.33 1.41 -1.20
C SER A 22 11.52 0.20 -0.76
N ILE A 23 11.39 0.04 0.56
CA ILE A 23 10.63 -1.06 1.15
C ILE A 23 9.56 -0.54 2.10
N ALA A 24 8.33 -1.03 1.92
CA ALA A 24 7.21 -0.84 2.84
C ALA A 24 6.79 -2.18 3.47
N THR A 25 6.37 -2.14 4.73
CA THR A 25 5.69 -3.27 5.40
C THR A 25 4.29 -2.84 5.75
N VAL A 26 3.28 -3.53 5.22
CA VAL A 26 1.88 -3.15 5.35
C VAL A 26 1.08 -4.38 5.76
N GLU A 27 0.54 -4.37 6.97
CA GLU A 27 -0.07 -5.55 7.57
C GLU A 27 -1.45 -5.27 8.18
N ASN A 28 -2.42 -6.12 7.85
CA ASN A 28 -3.80 -6.07 8.35
C ASN A 28 -4.50 -4.72 8.10
N CYS A 29 -4.26 -4.09 6.96
CA CYS A 29 -4.87 -2.83 6.58
C CYS A 29 -6.06 -3.01 5.62
N ASP A 30 -6.95 -2.02 5.59
CA ASP A 30 -7.96 -1.86 4.54
C ASP A 30 -7.49 -0.80 3.53
N LEU A 31 -7.21 -1.24 2.31
CA LEU A 31 -6.65 -0.47 1.19
C LEU A 31 -7.64 -0.38 0.02
N THR A 32 -8.90 -0.69 0.26
CA THR A 32 -9.93 -0.80 -0.80
C THR A 32 -10.42 0.56 -1.29
N GLY A 33 -11.11 0.59 -2.43
CA GLY A 33 -11.82 1.78 -2.90
C GLY A 33 -10.94 2.96 -3.36
N ASN A 34 -9.62 2.81 -3.32
CA ASN A 34 -8.68 3.77 -3.87
C ASN A 34 -8.71 3.69 -5.41
N SER A 35 -8.85 4.82 -6.10
CA SER A 35 -9.01 4.82 -7.56
C SER A 35 -7.77 4.32 -8.31
N GLY A 36 -6.58 4.46 -7.71
CA GLY A 36 -5.34 3.88 -8.22
C GLY A 36 -5.07 2.44 -7.75
N GLY A 37 -5.94 1.88 -6.90
CA GLY A 37 -5.74 0.57 -6.28
C GLY A 37 -4.89 0.61 -5.00
N ALA A 38 -4.53 -0.56 -4.48
CA ALA A 38 -3.80 -0.66 -3.21
C ALA A 38 -2.33 -0.17 -3.30
N TRP A 39 -1.68 -0.37 -4.46
CA TRP A 39 -0.23 -0.23 -4.58
C TRP A 39 0.20 0.51 -5.85
N GLN A 40 1.15 1.43 -5.71
CA GLN A 40 2.08 1.80 -6.78
C GLN A 40 3.47 1.32 -6.38
N ILE A 41 4.11 0.49 -7.18
CA ILE A 41 5.47 0.00 -6.91
C ILE A 41 6.35 0.35 -8.11
N VAL A 42 7.41 1.12 -7.87
CA VAL A 42 8.29 1.66 -8.91
C VAL A 42 9.73 1.22 -8.68
N ASP A 43 10.45 0.89 -9.76
CA ASP A 43 11.89 0.62 -9.82
C ASP A 43 12.45 -0.18 -8.63
N ASN A 44 12.25 -1.50 -8.62
CA ASN A 44 12.67 -2.39 -7.53
C ASN A 44 12.08 -2.06 -6.14
N GLY A 45 11.07 -1.20 -6.06
CA GLY A 45 10.26 -1.04 -4.86
C GLY A 45 9.68 -2.39 -4.41
N TYR A 46 9.50 -2.57 -3.11
CA TYR A 46 8.99 -3.81 -2.55
C TYR A 46 8.03 -3.59 -1.38
N VAL A 47 6.91 -4.32 -1.38
CA VAL A 47 5.93 -4.32 -0.29
C VAL A 47 5.91 -5.69 0.38
N ARG A 48 6.14 -5.72 1.69
CA ARG A 48 5.80 -6.85 2.55
C ARG A 48 4.34 -6.70 2.96
N ALA A 49 3.43 -7.30 2.20
CA ALA A 49 1.99 -7.30 2.45
C ALA A 49 1.57 -8.55 3.23
N LYS A 50 0.73 -8.38 4.25
CA LYS A 50 0.15 -9.52 4.98
C LYS A 50 -1.24 -9.17 5.53
N GLY A 51 -2.24 -9.95 5.15
CA GLY A 51 -3.60 -9.85 5.71
C GLY A 51 -4.32 -8.53 5.37
N ASN A 52 -3.90 -7.84 4.30
CA ASN A 52 -4.57 -6.63 3.85
C ASN A 52 -5.82 -6.98 3.05
N GLN A 53 -6.80 -6.09 3.08
CA GLN A 53 -7.90 -6.05 2.13
C GLN A 53 -7.54 -5.03 1.05
N GLU A 54 -7.49 -5.46 -0.21
CA GLU A 54 -6.93 -4.70 -1.34
C GLU A 54 -7.98 -4.48 -2.43
#